data_AF-A0A4Q6BQ91-F1
#
_entry.id   AF-A0A4Q6BQ91-F1
#
_cell.length_a   1.000
_cell.length_b   1.000
_cell.length_c   1.000
_cell.angle_alpha   90.00
_cell.angle_beta   90.00
_cell.angle_gamma   90.00
#
_symmetry.space_group_name_H-M   'P 1'
#
loop_
_entity.id
_entity.type
_entity.pdbx_description
1 polymer ?
#
loop_
_entity_poly.entity_id
_entity_poly.type
_entity_poly.pdbx_seq_one_letter_code
_entity_poly.pdbx_strand_id
1 'polypeptide(L)'
;FSGVTPKGIVLKRLIAASKVKPTKIIFFDDRAYNLESVEKELADTKIEFLGFRYSYMDKTVAEFRGDIANVEWLCYKQTGRSISDREALELVFSR
;
A
#
# COMPACT_ATOMS: atom_id res chain seq x y z
N PHE A 1 6.00 9.99 -3.43
CA PHE A 1 6.03 8.55 -3.73
C PHE A 1 7.47 8.07 -3.76
N SER A 2 7.77 6.90 -3.19
CA SER A 2 9.13 6.33 -3.19
C SER A 2 9.42 5.45 -4.42
N GLY A 3 8.41 5.14 -5.23
CA GLY A 3 8.56 4.34 -6.46
C GLY A 3 9.23 3.00 -6.16
N VAL A 4 10.31 2.70 -6.88
CA VAL A 4 11.15 1.51 -6.65
C VAL A 4 12.18 1.69 -5.53
N THR A 5 12.35 2.91 -5.01
CA THR A 5 13.31 3.18 -3.93
C THR A 5 12.68 2.80 -2.59
N PRO A 6 13.38 2.02 -1.74
CA PRO A 6 12.92 1.73 -0.39
C PRO A 6 12.66 3.01 0.43
N LYS A 7 11.55 3.05 1.16
CA LYS A 7 11.12 4.25 1.90
C LYS A 7 12.14 4.70 2.95
N GLY A 8 12.88 3.76 3.56
CA GLY A 8 13.94 4.08 4.52
C GLY A 8 15.03 4.97 3.92
N ILE A 9 15.46 4.69 2.68
CA ILE A 9 16.50 5.49 2.00
C ILE A 9 15.99 6.90 1.75
N VAL A 10 14.74 7.03 1.31
CA VAL A 10 14.12 8.33 1.07
C VAL A 10 14.00 9.12 2.37
N LEU A 11 13.56 8.48 3.45
CA LEU A 11 13.42 9.11 4.76
C LEU A 11 14.76 9.57 5.32
N LYS A 12 15.81 8.75 5.21
CA LYS A 12 17.17 9.10 5.64
C LYS A 12 17.71 10.32 4.89
N ARG A 13 17.52 10.37 3.56
CA ARG A 13 17.87 11.54 2.74
C ARG A 13 17.07 12.78 3.14
N LEU A 14 15.78 12.61 3.42
CA LEU A 14 14.93 13.69 3.89
C LEU A 14 15.41 14.24 5.24
N ILE A 15 15.74 13.39 6.21
CA ILE A 15 16.29 13.81 7.51
C ILE A 15 17.64 14.52 7.33
N ALA A 16 18.51 14.01 6.44
CA ALA A 16 19.80 14.60 6.15
C ALA A 16 19.64 16.02 5.58
N ALA A 17 18.75 16.20 4.60
CA ALA A 17 18.45 17.48 3.97
C ALA A 17 17.62 18.43 4.86
N SER A 18 16.93 17.90 5.86
CA SER A 18 16.09 18.68 6.77
C SER A 18 16.92 19.43 7.81
N LYS A 19 16.43 20.62 8.18
CA LYS A 19 16.90 21.37 9.36
C LYS A 19 16.46 20.72 10.67
N VAL A 20 15.45 19.85 10.63
CA VAL A 20 14.95 19.11 11.78
C VAL A 20 15.73 17.81 11.93
N LYS A 21 16.24 17.57 13.14
CA LYS A 21 16.91 16.32 13.52
C LYS A 21 16.04 15.63 14.58
N PRO A 22 15.09 14.76 14.17
CA PRO A 22 14.19 14.12 15.11
C PRO A 22 14.97 13.17 16.03
N THR A 23 14.55 13.08 17.28
CA THR A 23 15.05 12.08 18.24
C THR A 23 14.17 10.82 18.24
N LYS A 24 12.95 10.91 17.69
CA LYS A 24 11.98 9.83 17.56
C LYS A 24 11.22 9.94 16.25
N ILE A 25 10.96 8.81 15.61
CA ILE A 25 10.13 8.67 14.42
C ILE A 25 9.04 7.64 14.70
N ILE A 26 7.78 8.07 14.52
CA ILE A 26 6.62 7.19 14.53
C ILE A 26 6.17 7.05 13.07
N PHE A 27 6.15 5.82 12.56
CA PHE A 27 5.94 5.55 11.14
C PHE A 27 4.80 4.55 10.94
N PHE A 28 3.90 4.86 10.01
CA PHE A 28 2.73 4.04 9.69
C PHE A 28 2.80 3.62 8.23
N ASP A 29 2.60 2.33 7.96
CA ASP A 29 2.57 1.80 6.60
C ASP A 29 1.68 0.55 6.52
N ASP A 30 1.03 0.32 5.40
CA ASP A 30 0.26 -0.91 5.15
C ASP A 30 1.19 -2.11 4.92
N ARG A 31 2.40 -1.88 4.41
CA ARG A 31 3.32 -2.94 3.98
C ARG A 31 4.47 -3.13 4.97
N ALA A 32 4.63 -4.37 5.46
CA ALA A 32 5.68 -4.74 6.41
C ALA A 32 7.09 -4.38 5.92
N TYR A 33 7.40 -4.67 4.65
CA TYR A 33 8.73 -4.39 4.09
C TYR A 33 9.11 -2.89 4.09
N ASN A 34 8.11 -1.99 4.10
CA ASN A 34 8.38 -0.56 4.21
C ASN A 34 8.80 -0.19 5.63
N LEU A 35 8.18 -0.79 6.65
CA LEU A 35 8.57 -0.61 8.05
C LEU A 35 9.99 -1.14 8.28
N GLU A 36 10.27 -2.35 7.82
CA GLU A 36 11.60 -3.00 7.91
C GLU A 36 12.67 -2.17 7.20
N SER A 37 12.35 -1.63 6.02
CA SER A 37 13.25 -0.75 5.29
C SER A 37 13.61 0.51 6.09
N VAL A 38 12.64 1.10 6.79
CA VAL A 38 12.88 2.30 7.59
C VAL A 38 13.69 1.96 8.84
N GLU A 39 13.31 0.91 9.56
CA GLU A 39 14.01 0.43 10.74
C GLU A 39 15.48 0.14 10.44
N LYS A 40 15.75 -0.58 9.34
CA LYS A 40 17.11 -0.89 8.89
C LYS A 40 17.94 0.37 8.61
N GLU A 41 17.37 1.38 7.97
CA GLU A 41 18.10 2.61 7.62
C GLU A 41 18.38 3.51 8.83
N LEU A 42 17.61 3.33 9.91
CA LEU A 42 17.73 4.05 11.17
C LEU A 42 18.52 3.27 12.24
N ALA A 43 18.85 2.00 12.01
CA ALA A 43 19.51 1.13 12.99
C ALA A 43 20.82 1.71 13.56
N ASP A 44 21.61 2.41 12.72
CA ASP A 44 22.88 3.04 13.12
C ASP A 44 22.71 4.48 13.64
N THR A 45 21.47 4.92 13.87
CA THR A 45 21.16 6.28 14.32
C THR A 45 20.73 6.29 15.78
N LYS A 46 20.82 7.46 16.43
CA LYS A 46 20.27 7.67 17.77
C LYS A 46 18.77 7.97 17.76
N ILE A 47 18.11 7.76 16.62
CA ILE A 47 16.70 8.08 16.43
C ILE A 47 15.88 6.86 16.86
N GLU A 48 15.03 7.03 17.87
CA GLU A 48 14.10 5.98 18.27
C GLU A 48 13.06 5.75 17.16
N PHE A 49 12.87 4.51 16.74
CA PHE A 49 11.90 4.14 15.71
C PHE A 49 10.74 3.34 16.29
N LEU A 50 9.51 3.74 15.95
CA LEU A 50 8.29 3.01 16.27
C LEU A 50 7.46 2.83 15.00
N GLY A 51 7.41 1.60 14.49
CA GLY A 51 6.66 1.24 13.28
C GLY A 51 5.31 0.62 13.59
N PHE A 52 4.27 1.04 12.89
CA PHE A 52 2.92 0.48 12.97
C PHE A 52 2.46 0.01 11.59
N ARG A 53 2.17 -1.31 11.48
CA ARG A 53 1.56 -1.84 10.27
C ARG A 53 0.05 -1.62 10.30
N TYR A 54 -0.47 -0.93 9.30
CA TYR A 54 -1.91 -0.75 9.12
C TYR A 54 -2.50 -1.92 8.33
N SER A 55 -3.16 -2.87 9.02
CA SER A 55 -3.68 -4.12 8.43
C SER A 55 -5.16 -4.09 8.03
N TYR A 56 -5.84 -2.94 8.12
CA TYR A 56 -7.29 -2.85 7.90
C TYR A 56 -7.74 -3.37 6.53
N MET A 57 -6.90 -3.19 5.50
CA MET A 57 -7.18 -3.62 4.13
C MET A 57 -6.73 -5.05 3.81
N ASP A 58 -6.06 -5.74 4.74
CA ASP A 58 -5.51 -7.07 4.50
C ASP A 58 -6.59 -8.05 4.03
N LYS A 59 -7.75 -8.05 4.70
CA LYS A 59 -8.88 -8.92 4.35
C LYS A 59 -9.42 -8.61 2.96
N THR A 60 -9.69 -7.33 2.68
CA THR A 60 -10.21 -6.88 1.37
C THR A 60 -9.25 -7.21 0.23
N VAL A 61 -7.93 -7.08 0.46
CA VAL A 61 -6.91 -7.45 -0.52
C VAL A 61 -6.85 -8.97 -0.72
N ALA A 62 -6.93 -9.75 0.36
CA ALA A 62 -6.91 -11.21 0.29
C ALA A 62 -8.16 -11.79 -0.40
N GLU A 63 -9.30 -11.14 -0.22
CA GLU A 63 -10.59 -11.52 -0.80
C GLU A 63 -10.80 -10.91 -2.21
N PHE A 64 -9.82 -10.18 -2.75
CA PHE A 64 -9.95 -9.53 -4.04
C PHE A 64 -10.14 -10.57 -5.16
N ARG A 65 -11.25 -10.42 -5.89
CA ARG A 65 -11.61 -11.27 -7.02
C ARG A 65 -11.28 -10.61 -8.35
N GLY A 66 -10.04 -10.82 -8.80
CA GLY A 66 -9.55 -10.26 -10.06
C GLY A 66 -10.33 -10.73 -11.30
N ASP A 67 -10.93 -11.92 -11.25
CA ASP A 67 -11.83 -12.43 -12.28
C ASP A 67 -13.10 -11.57 -12.40
N ILE A 68 -13.70 -11.19 -11.28
CA ILE A 68 -14.88 -10.32 -11.22
C ILE A 68 -14.53 -8.88 -11.63
N ALA A 69 -13.45 -8.34 -11.09
CA ALA A 69 -12.97 -7.01 -11.46
C ALA A 69 -12.70 -6.88 -12.97
N ASN A 70 -12.24 -7.95 -13.63
CA ASN A 70 -12.07 -7.96 -15.09
C ASN A 70 -13.41 -7.89 -15.84
N VAL A 71 -14.44 -8.59 -15.37
CA VAL A 71 -15.80 -8.51 -15.97
C VAL A 71 -16.38 -7.11 -15.81
N GLU A 72 -16.26 -6.52 -14.62
CA GLU A 72 -16.66 -5.14 -14.35
C GLU A 72 -15.95 -4.15 -15.28
N TRP A 73 -14.63 -4.30 -15.41
CA TRP A 73 -13.82 -3.47 -16.29
C TRP A 73 -14.23 -3.60 -17.74
N LEU A 74 -14.47 -4.81 -18.23
CA LEU A 74 -14.93 -5.06 -19.60
C LEU A 74 -16.32 -4.47 -19.85
N CYS A 75 -17.24 -4.65 -18.90
CA CYS A 75 -18.58 -4.08 -18.98
C CYS A 75 -18.51 -2.55 -19.08
N TYR A 76 -17.71 -1.91 -18.22
CA TYR A 76 -17.47 -0.48 -18.26
C TYR A 76 -16.87 -0.03 -19.60
N LYS A 77 -15.85 -0.74 -20.10
CA LYS A 77 -15.20 -0.43 -21.36
C LYS A 77 -16.11 -0.53 -22.58
N GLN A 78 -17.08 -1.44 -22.56
CA GLN A 78 -17.99 -1.68 -23.69
C GLN A 78 -19.24 -0.80 -23.64
N THR A 79 -19.77 -0.55 -22.44
CA THR A 79 -21.09 0.07 -22.25
C THR A 79 -21.04 1.45 -21.59
N GLY A 80 -19.91 1.83 -21.01
CA GLY A 80 -19.77 3.02 -20.17
C GLY A 80 -20.44 2.92 -18.80
N ARG A 81 -21.10 1.81 -18.49
CA ARG A 81 -21.77 1.57 -17.20
C ARG A 81 -20.88 0.76 -16.27
N SER A 82 -20.73 1.25 -15.04
CA SER A 82 -20.17 0.45 -13.94
C SER A 82 -21.26 -0.48 -13.38
N ILE A 83 -20.86 -1.71 -13.07
CA ILE A 83 -21.72 -2.73 -12.47
C ILE A 83 -21.12 -3.18 -11.13
N SER A 84 -21.96 -3.71 -10.24
CA SER A 84 -21.55 -4.27 -8.96
C SER A 84 -20.97 -5.68 -9.10
N ASP A 85 -20.23 -6.14 -8.08
CA ASP A 85 -19.73 -7.52 -7.99
C ASP A 85 -20.85 -8.55 -8.21
N ARG A 86 -22.06 -8.29 -7.67
CA ARG A 86 -23.22 -9.17 -7.85
C ARG A 86 -23.63 -9.28 -9.32
N GLU A 87 -23.76 -8.14 -10.00
CA GLU A 87 -24.10 -8.11 -11.43
C GLU A 87 -23.01 -8.78 -12.28
N ALA A 88 -21.73 -8.57 -11.93
CA ALA A 88 -20.62 -9.22 -12.60
C ALA A 88 -20.61 -10.74 -12.37
N LEU A 89 -20.95 -11.21 -11.17
CA LEU A 89 -21.11 -12.63 -10.86
C LEU A 89 -22.19 -13.29 -11.71
N GLU A 90 -23.35 -12.65 -11.84
CA GLU A 90 -24.44 -13.15 -12.69
C GLU A 90 -23.99 -13.33 -14.14
N LEU A 91 -23.14 -12.45 -14.68
CA LEU A 91 -22.59 -12.56 -16.03
C LEU A 91 -21.57 -13.69 -16.20
N VAL A 92 -20.87 -14.08 -15.13
CA VAL A 92 -19.92 -15.20 -15.15
C VAL A 92 -20.65 -16.55 -15.14
N PHE A 93 -21.72 -16.67 -14.33
CA PHE A 93 -22.45 -17.92 -14.13
C PHE A 93 -23.65 -18.13 -15.08
N SER A 94 -23.98 -17.14 -15.92
CA SER A 94 -25.01 -17.25 -16.96
C SER A 94 -24.50 -17.83 -18.29
N ARG A 95 -23.27 -18.35 -18.31
CA ARG A 95 -22.67 -19.12 -19.41
C ARG A 95 -22.56 -20.59 -19.05
#